data_AF-A0A3D9S3U1-F1
#
_entry.id   AF-A0A3D9S3U1-F1
#
_cell.length_a   1.000
_cell.length_b   1.000
_cell.length_c   1.000
_cell.angle_alpha   90.00
_cell.angle_beta   90.00
_cell.angle_gamma   90.00
#
_symmetry.space_group_name_H-M   'P 1'
#
loop_
_entity.id
_entity.type
_entity.pdbx_description
1 polymer ?
#
loop_
_entity_poly.entity_id
_entity_poly.type
_entity_poly.pdbx_seq_one_letter_code
_entity_poly.pdbx_strand_id
1 'polypeptide(L)'
;MAANILMIYASMTGNTEDMADLIGEGIREAGGTLTVQMVMDASAASLADYDGVVLGAYTWGDGELPDEFPSFYEEMDQLQLSGVKAAVFGSCDSESEPMSYRTD
;
A
#
# COMPACT_ATOMS: atom_id res chain seq x y z
N MET A 1 21.54 3.43 -11.79
CA MET A 1 21.36 3.07 -10.37
C MET A 1 20.11 2.21 -10.30
N ALA A 2 20.07 1.23 -9.39
CA ALA A 2 18.83 0.48 -9.10
C ALA A 2 17.84 1.45 -8.44
N ALA A 3 16.55 1.34 -8.79
CA ALA A 3 15.52 2.13 -8.12
C ALA A 3 15.26 1.56 -6.73
N ASN A 4 15.24 2.41 -5.72
CA ASN A 4 14.94 2.02 -4.34
C ASN A 4 13.45 2.22 -4.08
N ILE A 5 12.76 1.15 -3.76
CA ILE A 5 11.30 1.15 -3.53
C ILE A 5 10.98 0.81 -2.08
N LEU A 6 10.05 1.56 -1.50
CA LEU A 6 9.45 1.27 -0.20
C LEU A 6 8.06 0.69 -0.39
N MET A 7 7.80 -0.48 0.18
CA MET A 7 6.48 -1.07 0.24
C MET A 7 5.96 -1.03 1.67
N ILE A 8 4.78 -0.47 1.85
CA ILE A 8 4.09 -0.43 3.14
C ILE A 8 2.75 -1.12 2.96
N TYR A 9 2.43 -2.10 3.82
CA TYR A 9 1.15 -2.79 3.74
C TYR A 9 0.48 -3.05 5.09
N ALA A 10 -0.83 -3.28 5.06
CA ALA A 10 -1.60 -3.86 6.15
C ALA A 10 -2.14 -5.23 5.72
N SER A 11 -2.04 -6.22 6.61
CA SER A 11 -2.56 -7.57 6.40
C SER A 11 -3.03 -8.13 7.73
N MET A 12 -4.26 -8.66 7.77
CA MET A 12 -4.80 -9.30 8.99
C MET A 12 -4.70 -10.83 8.93
N THR A 13 -4.93 -11.43 7.75
CA THR A 13 -4.97 -12.88 7.55
C THR A 13 -3.92 -13.41 6.56
N GLY A 14 -2.99 -12.57 6.10
CA GLY A 14 -1.89 -12.97 5.21
C GLY A 14 -2.14 -12.70 3.72
N ASN A 15 -3.38 -12.51 3.27
CA ASN A 15 -3.67 -12.33 1.83
C ASN A 15 -2.94 -11.14 1.20
N THR A 16 -2.89 -9.98 1.89
CA THR A 16 -2.16 -8.80 1.39
C THR A 16 -0.66 -9.01 1.46
N GLU A 17 -0.17 -9.79 2.41
CA GLU A 17 1.25 -10.14 2.55
C GLU A 17 1.70 -11.04 1.39
N ASP A 18 0.92 -12.06 1.03
CA ASP A 18 1.22 -12.92 -0.12
C ASP A 18 1.31 -12.11 -1.43
N MET A 19 0.44 -11.11 -1.60
CA MET A 19 0.53 -10.19 -2.75
C MET A 19 1.75 -9.27 -2.67
N ALA A 20 2.08 -8.77 -1.47
CA ALA A 20 3.26 -7.96 -1.22
C ALA A 20 4.54 -8.72 -1.61
N ASP A 21 4.61 -10.01 -1.30
CA ASP A 21 5.73 -10.88 -1.65
C ASP A 21 5.87 -11.05 -3.17
N LEU A 22 4.77 -11.33 -3.88
CA LEU A 22 4.77 -11.47 -5.34
C LEU A 22 5.18 -10.16 -6.05
N ILE A 23 4.65 -9.02 -5.60
CA ILE A 23 5.04 -7.71 -6.11
C ILE A 23 6.53 -7.47 -5.83
N GLY A 24 6.98 -7.86 -4.64
CA GLY A 24 8.36 -7.65 -4.23
C GLY A 24 9.36 -8.51 -4.99
N GLU A 25 8.98 -9.74 -5.38
CA GLU A 25 9.76 -10.57 -6.31
C GLU A 25 9.92 -9.87 -7.66
N GLY A 26 8.82 -9.40 -8.26
CA GLY A 26 8.85 -8.69 -9.55
C GLY A 26 9.72 -7.43 -9.53
N ILE A 27 9.71 -6.66 -8.43
CA ILE A 27 10.58 -5.48 -8.28
C ILE A 27 12.06 -5.87 -8.26
N ARG A 28 12.40 -6.94 -7.54
CA ARG A 28 13.79 -7.44 -7.45
C ARG A 28 14.26 -8.03 -8.78
N GLU A 29 13.41 -8.76 -9.48
CA GLU A 29 13.70 -9.29 -10.83
C GLU A 29 13.94 -8.19 -11.86
N ALA A 30 13.22 -7.08 -11.76
CA ALA A 30 13.42 -5.89 -12.58
C ALA A 30 14.71 -5.10 -12.24
N GLY A 31 15.48 -5.54 -11.23
CA GLY A 31 16.72 -4.92 -10.79
C GLY A 31 16.54 -3.75 -9.82
N GLY A 32 15.36 -3.62 -9.20
CA GLY A 32 15.11 -2.67 -8.11
C GLY A 32 15.52 -3.23 -6.75
N THR A 33 15.65 -2.34 -5.76
CA THR A 33 15.76 -2.73 -4.34
C THR A 33 14.43 -2.47 -3.65
N LEU A 34 14.11 -3.28 -2.64
CA LEU A 34 12.83 -3.21 -1.95
C LEU A 34 13.02 -3.28 -0.43
N THR A 35 12.50 -2.27 0.25
CA THR A 35 12.25 -2.28 1.70
C THR A 35 10.77 -2.55 1.91
N VAL A 36 10.43 -3.48 2.81
CA VAL A 36 9.03 -3.83 3.13
C VAL A 36 8.78 -3.53 4.60
N GLN A 37 7.67 -2.85 4.92
CA GLN A 37 7.24 -2.54 6.28
C GLN A 37 5.73 -2.76 6.43
N MET A 38 5.30 -3.14 7.64
CA MET A 38 3.89 -3.07 7.99
C MET A 38 3.53 -1.61 8.30
N VAL A 39 2.30 -1.19 7.96
CA VAL A 39 1.85 0.19 8.21
C VAL A 39 1.96 0.58 9.67
N MET A 40 1.79 -0.37 10.60
CA MET A 40 1.91 -0.15 12.05
C MET A 40 3.33 0.20 12.50
N ASP A 41 4.35 -0.22 11.74
CA ASP A 41 5.76 0.00 12.03
C ASP A 41 6.39 1.08 11.13
N ALA A 42 5.62 1.60 10.16
CA ALA A 42 6.09 2.54 9.17
C ALA A 42 5.80 3.99 9.60
N SER A 43 6.68 4.91 9.20
CA SER A 43 6.41 6.35 9.28
C SER A 43 6.27 6.91 7.88
N ALA A 44 5.29 7.77 7.65
CA ALA A 44 5.09 8.35 6.32
C ALA A 44 6.30 9.19 5.87
N ALA A 45 7.07 9.75 6.81
CA ALA A 45 8.27 10.53 6.51
C ALA A 45 9.29 9.75 5.66
N SER A 46 9.36 8.43 5.81
CA SER A 46 10.24 7.58 5.01
C SER A 46 9.88 7.54 3.53
N LEU A 47 8.66 7.89 3.13
CA LEU A 47 8.23 7.88 1.73
C LEU A 47 9.07 8.82 0.84
N ALA A 48 9.56 9.93 1.39
CA ALA A 48 10.32 10.93 0.65
C ALA A 48 11.76 10.50 0.33
N ASP A 49 12.28 9.46 1.00
CA ASP A 49 13.65 8.97 0.85
C ASP A 49 13.82 7.94 -0.28
N TYR A 50 12.72 7.54 -0.94
CA TYR A 50 12.70 6.47 -1.95
C TYR A 50 12.32 6.99 -3.34
N ASP A 51 12.78 6.28 -4.37
CA ASP A 51 12.45 6.59 -5.78
C ASP A 51 10.98 6.25 -6.11
N GLY A 52 10.40 5.31 -5.36
CA GLY A 52 9.00 4.94 -5.48
C GLY A 52 8.45 4.25 -4.23
N VAL A 53 7.13 4.28 -4.11
CA VAL A 53 6.38 3.76 -2.98
C VAL A 53 5.25 2.86 -3.46
N VAL A 54 5.01 1.76 -2.75
CA VAL A 54 3.94 0.81 -3.04
C VAL A 54 3.12 0.60 -1.76
N LEU A 55 1.83 0.95 -1.79
CA LEU A 55 0.96 0.85 -0.62
C LEU A 55 -0.04 -0.31 -0.77
N GLY A 56 -0.09 -1.20 0.22
CA GLY A 56 -0.96 -2.36 0.26
C GLY A 56 -2.01 -2.27 1.37
N ALA A 57 -3.29 -2.34 1.08
CA ALA A 57 -4.32 -2.37 2.12
C ALA A 57 -5.40 -3.42 1.81
N TYR A 58 -5.82 -4.19 2.81
CA TYR A 58 -7.09 -4.92 2.69
C TYR A 58 -8.26 -3.95 2.88
N THR A 59 -9.41 -4.26 2.31
CA THR A 59 -10.65 -3.52 2.58
C THR A 59 -11.48 -4.24 3.65
N TRP A 60 -12.12 -3.48 4.54
CA TRP A 60 -13.01 -4.01 5.58
C TRP A 60 -14.42 -3.41 5.44
N GLY A 61 -15.46 -4.18 5.75
CA GLY A 61 -16.85 -3.71 5.69
C GLY A 61 -17.30 -3.25 4.30
N ASP A 62 -17.81 -2.02 4.19
CA ASP A 62 -18.31 -1.39 2.95
C ASP A 62 -17.20 -0.75 2.09
N GLY A 63 -15.98 -1.31 2.15
CA GLY A 63 -14.81 -0.79 1.43
C GLY A 63 -13.95 0.21 2.22
N GLU A 64 -14.04 0.21 3.55
CA GLU A 64 -13.23 1.09 4.40
C GLU A 64 -11.77 0.59 4.50
N LEU A 65 -10.86 1.54 4.72
CA LEU A 65 -9.46 1.24 5.01
C LEU A 65 -9.32 0.60 6.41
N PRO A 66 -8.28 -0.22 6.64
CA PRO A 66 -7.96 -0.74 7.97
C PRO A 66 -7.75 0.40 8.97
N ASP A 67 -8.11 0.21 10.24
CA ASP A 67 -8.00 1.25 11.28
C ASP A 67 -6.57 1.81 11.44
N GLU A 68 -5.55 1.06 10.99
CA GLU A 68 -4.14 1.46 11.05
C GLU A 68 -3.70 2.39 9.91
N PHE A 69 -4.50 2.50 8.84
CA PHE A 69 -4.17 3.29 7.66
C PHE A 69 -4.54 4.78 7.73
N PRO A 70 -5.66 5.21 8.36
CA PRO A 70 -6.03 6.61 8.46
C PRO A 70 -4.94 7.49 9.09
N SER A 71 -4.30 7.04 10.18
CA SER A 71 -3.20 7.77 10.81
C SER A 71 -2.01 7.93 9.87
N PHE A 72 -1.67 6.87 9.13
CA PHE A 72 -0.60 6.91 8.14
C PHE A 72 -0.93 7.87 6.98
N TYR A 73 -2.19 7.86 6.53
CA TYR A 73 -2.69 8.75 5.49
C TYR A 73 -2.65 10.22 5.92
N GLU A 74 -3.01 10.54 7.17
CA GLU A 74 -2.92 11.90 7.72
C GLU A 74 -1.46 12.39 7.80
N GLU A 75 -0.50 11.51 8.11
CA GLU A 75 0.93 11.87 8.06
C GLU A 75 1.39 12.19 6.64
N MET A 76 0.86 11.50 5.61
CA MET A 76 1.21 11.76 4.21
C MET A 76 0.79 13.14 3.72
N ASP A 77 -0.32 13.70 4.22
CA ASP A 77 -0.83 15.02 3.82
C ASP A 77 0.17 16.15 4.13
N GLN A 78 1.06 15.92 5.10
CA GLN A 78 2.09 16.87 5.51
C GLN A 78 3.39 16.76 4.69
N LEU A 79 3.48 15.84 3.73
CA LEU A 79 4.70 15.52 2.99
C LEU A 79 4.69 16.01 1.55
N GLN A 80 5.86 16.45 1.09
CA GLN A 80 6.07 16.83 -0.30
C GLN A 80 6.55 15.61 -1.11
N LEU A 81 5.61 14.84 -1.65
CA LEU A 81 5.91 13.61 -2.42
C LEU A 81 6.14 13.84 -3.92
N SER A 82 6.38 15.10 -4.32
CA SER A 82 6.58 15.48 -5.72
C SER A 82 7.77 14.76 -6.34
N GLY A 83 7.52 13.91 -7.33
CA GLY A 83 8.56 13.14 -8.03
C GLY A 83 8.72 11.70 -7.54
N VAL A 84 8.11 11.34 -6.41
CA VAL A 84 8.03 9.95 -5.94
C VAL A 84 6.96 9.22 -6.76
N LYS A 85 7.32 8.08 -7.35
CA LYS A 85 6.35 7.24 -8.08
C LYS A 85 5.53 6.41 -7.08
N ALA A 86 4.22 6.38 -7.21
CA ALA A 86 3.36 5.62 -6.30
C ALA A 86 2.56 4.53 -7.04
N ALA A 87 2.35 3.40 -6.37
CA ALA A 87 1.44 2.33 -6.76
C ALA A 87 0.64 1.84 -5.55
N VAL A 88 -0.55 1.28 -5.78
CA VAL A 88 -1.41 0.73 -4.72
C VAL A 88 -1.91 -0.67 -5.08
N PHE A 89 -2.06 -1.54 -4.08
CA PHE A 89 -2.63 -2.89 -4.21
C PHE A 89 -3.48 -3.24 -2.98
N GLY A 90 -4.33 -4.25 -3.08
CA GLY A 90 -5.18 -4.63 -1.97
C GLY A 90 -6.00 -5.88 -2.22
N SER A 91 -6.32 -6.62 -1.15
CA SER A 91 -7.22 -7.77 -1.22
C SER A 91 -8.63 -7.31 -0.87
N CYS A 92 -9.60 -7.68 -1.70
CA CYS A 92 -11.02 -7.50 -1.44
C CYS A 92 -11.71 -8.85 -1.56
N ASP A 93 -12.65 -9.14 -0.66
CA ASP A 93 -13.54 -10.28 -0.81
C ASP A 93 -14.67 -9.91 -1.79
N SER A 94 -14.89 -10.75 -2.79
CA SER A 94 -15.95 -10.58 -3.78
C SER A 94 -17.38 -10.68 -3.22
N GLU A 95 -17.55 -11.10 -1.95
CA GLU A 95 -18.83 -11.08 -1.23
C GLU A 95 -19.15 -9.76 -0.51
N SER A 96 -18.33 -8.72 -0.67
CA SER A 96 -18.72 -7.36 -0.28
C SER A 96 -19.77 -6.88 -1.29
N GLU A 97 -21.04 -6.80 -0.86
CA GLU A 97 -22.22 -6.41 -1.66
C GLU A 97 -21.87 -5.46 -2.84
N PRO A 98 -22.30 -5.75 -4.09
CA PRO A 98 -22.15 -4.78 -5.16
C PRO A 98 -22.97 -3.55 -4.77
N MET A 99 -22.29 -2.46 -4.43
CA MET A 99 -22.90 -1.16 -4.20
C MET A 99 -23.89 -0.91 -5.32
N SER A 100 -25.18 -1.04 -4.99
CA SER A 100 -26.24 -0.96 -5.97
C SER A 100 -26.11 0.39 -6.65
N TYR A 101 -25.78 0.42 -7.93
CA TYR A 101 -25.86 1.63 -8.74
C TYR A 101 -27.32 2.09 -8.71
N ARG A 102 -27.62 2.97 -7.76
CA ARG A 102 -28.87 3.69 -7.74
C ARG A 102 -28.64 4.94 -8.58
N THR A 103 -28.96 4.83 -9.86
CA THR A 103 -29.27 5.98 -10.69
C THR A 103 -30.66 6.46 -10.29
N ASP A 104 -30.72 7.48 -9.44
CA ASP A 104 -31.80 8.46 -9.46
C ASP A 104 -31.27 9.83 -9.92
#